data_AF-A0A7C2IMX8-F1
#
_entry.id   AF-A0A7C2IMX8-F1
#
_cell.length_a   1.000
_cell.length_b   1.000
_cell.length_c   1.000
_cell.angle_alpha   90.00
_cell.angle_beta   90.00
_cell.angle_gamma   90.00
#
_symmetry.space_group_name_H-M   'P 1'
#
loop_
_entity.id
_entity.type
_entity.pdbx_description
1 polymer ?
#
loop_
_entity_poly.entity_id
_entity_poly.type
_entity_poly.pdbx_seq_one_letter_code
_entity_poly.pdbx_strand_id
1 'polypeptide(L)'
;MVRTVAAALLAALALAALPPRAQAQTWPETCGAYGPFDFDAYEALDSRATYNAAIALAAEGRFFSGPFQTPAGETVDFSYPGLESGPRGDRRPPAPSLRVPPAIMRSIVWIESSYQMASSSVPWGGVGPALRAFDCGYGLGQVTSGMANSAGTPTAKQALAGTHFVFNLAESVRILASKWNAAPEYRPVAGTGDPAAVEDWYFAIWSYNGFAWSNHPLNPDRDPWRGEVYHCWNPDAPGYPWFGYGDYTYPERVYGCMRYPPTRGGQPMWEPVTFQMPRFDAPDVAAAFSPDAWLECAFYLRCAGMDFPTTIPELGVAPHPDPSPPADPAGAALLLGAPRLAVEGPAAAVLQTRPNGDSDSVTVTVRNTGTWIAPFRVRTSAPWIRVRHPGDPVTRTLDGGVAVGTETRVVVTANQTTAGYVSVLLIDVDRSRQPEGVATGAVWIEPLFGQGAPARIDITAVKSGDASSQRIVIPGLAR
;
A
#
# COMPACT_ATOMS: atom_id res chain seq x y z
N MET A 1 -32.84 -15.81 55.44
CA MET A 1 -32.07 -14.56 55.26
C MET A 1 -30.59 -14.91 55.46
N VAL A 2 -29.69 -14.26 54.71
CA VAL A 2 -28.24 -14.56 54.58
C VAL A 2 -27.92 -15.71 53.62
N ARG A 3 -27.95 -15.43 52.31
CA ARG A 3 -27.05 -16.06 51.29
C ARG A 3 -27.17 -15.51 49.85
N THR A 4 -27.88 -14.40 49.62
CA THR A 4 -28.08 -13.86 48.25
C THR A 4 -27.50 -12.47 47.99
N VAL A 5 -26.63 -11.94 48.86
CA VAL A 5 -26.08 -10.57 48.70
C VAL A 5 -24.58 -10.55 48.36
N ALA A 6 -23.84 -11.66 48.53
CA ALA A 6 -22.39 -11.67 48.29
C ALA A 6 -21.97 -11.85 46.82
N ALA A 7 -22.85 -12.33 45.93
CA ALA A 7 -22.50 -12.55 44.52
C ALA A 7 -22.68 -11.31 43.63
N ALA A 8 -23.46 -10.31 44.06
CA ALA A 8 -23.72 -9.11 43.28
C ALA A 8 -22.64 -8.03 43.41
N LEU A 9 -21.84 -8.06 44.48
CA LEU A 9 -20.79 -7.07 44.73
C LEU A 9 -19.40 -7.45 44.17
N LEU A 10 -19.16 -8.73 43.86
CA LEU A 10 -17.92 -9.17 43.20
C LEU A 10 -17.99 -9.07 41.66
N ALA A 11 -19.19 -9.06 41.08
CA ALA A 11 -19.37 -8.83 39.64
C ALA A 11 -19.25 -7.34 39.25
N ALA A 12 -19.42 -6.41 40.20
CA ALA A 12 -19.33 -4.97 39.94
C ALA A 12 -17.90 -4.41 39.99
N LEU A 13 -16.95 -5.11 40.63
CA LEU A 13 -15.55 -4.67 40.76
C LEU A 13 -14.60 -5.25 39.70
N ALA A 14 -15.04 -6.23 38.89
CA ALA A 14 -14.27 -6.74 37.76
C ALA A 14 -14.54 -6.02 36.43
N LEU A 15 -15.52 -5.10 36.39
CA LEU A 15 -15.81 -4.28 35.20
C LEU A 15 -14.97 -2.99 35.11
N ALA A 16 -14.10 -2.70 36.09
CA ALA A 16 -13.35 -1.45 36.16
C ALA A 16 -11.87 -1.55 35.75
N ALA A 17 -11.42 -2.70 35.20
CA ALA A 17 -10.04 -2.89 34.74
C ALA A 17 -9.92 -3.49 33.33
N LEU A 18 -10.97 -3.37 32.51
CA LEU A 18 -10.86 -3.61 31.08
C LEU A 18 -10.45 -2.28 30.41
N PRO A 19 -9.39 -2.25 29.58
CA PRO A 19 -9.15 -1.08 28.75
C PRO A 19 -10.42 -0.80 27.94
N PRO A 20 -10.80 0.49 27.77
CA PRO A 20 -12.04 0.83 27.10
C PRO A 20 -12.14 0.09 25.77
N ARG A 21 -13.30 -0.56 25.60
CA ARG A 21 -13.75 -1.18 24.36
C ARG A 21 -13.26 -0.37 23.18
N ALA A 22 -12.63 -1.04 22.21
CA ALA A 22 -12.41 -0.54 20.87
C ALA A 22 -13.65 0.24 20.43
N GLN A 23 -13.54 1.57 20.48
CA GLN A 23 -14.45 2.44 19.77
C GLN A 23 -14.43 1.93 18.33
N ALA A 24 -15.60 1.82 17.71
CA ALA A 24 -15.67 1.65 16.27
C ALA A 24 -14.79 2.75 15.67
N GLN A 25 -13.58 2.37 15.23
CA GLN A 25 -12.63 3.27 14.61
C GLN A 25 -13.38 3.87 13.46
N THR A 26 -13.68 5.16 13.57
CA THR A 26 -14.18 5.88 12.41
C THR A 26 -13.04 5.83 11.38
N TRP A 27 -13.37 5.57 10.12
CA TRP A 27 -12.39 5.44 9.02
C TRP A 27 -11.25 6.49 8.98
N PRO A 28 -11.43 7.74 9.45
CA PRO A 28 -10.32 8.69 9.58
C PRO A 28 -9.21 8.23 10.55
N GLU A 29 -9.52 7.52 11.64
CA GLU A 29 -8.55 7.16 12.68
C GLU A 29 -7.54 6.11 12.20
N THR A 30 -7.94 5.18 11.33
CA THR A 30 -7.03 4.17 10.74
C THR A 30 -6.00 4.82 9.82
N CYS A 31 -6.35 5.95 9.21
CA CYS A 31 -5.49 6.72 8.33
C CYS A 31 -4.60 7.72 9.07
N GLY A 32 -4.71 7.83 10.39
CA GLY A 32 -4.03 8.83 11.21
C GLY A 32 -4.85 10.10 11.43
N ALA A 33 -4.40 10.96 12.35
CA ALA A 33 -5.15 12.12 12.83
C ALA A 33 -5.53 13.14 11.75
N TYR A 34 -4.86 13.12 10.60
CA TYR A 34 -5.07 14.03 9.49
C TYR A 34 -5.81 13.39 8.29
N GLY A 35 -6.27 12.14 8.44
CA GLY A 35 -6.95 11.41 7.38
C GLY A 35 -6.00 10.93 6.26
N PRO A 36 -6.53 10.32 5.20
CA PRO A 36 -5.72 9.76 4.13
C PRO A 36 -4.95 10.82 3.35
N PHE A 37 -3.81 10.45 2.79
CA PHE A 37 -3.14 11.22 1.74
C PHE A 37 -3.88 11.09 0.41
N ASP A 38 -3.84 12.15 -0.39
CA ASP A 38 -4.35 12.16 -1.75
C ASP A 38 -3.19 12.14 -2.75
N PHE A 39 -2.98 11.00 -3.38
CA PHE A 39 -1.92 10.79 -4.36
C PHE A 39 -2.49 10.53 -5.74
N ASP A 40 -1.77 10.97 -6.77
CA ASP A 40 -1.96 10.49 -8.14
C ASP A 40 -0.88 9.47 -8.51
N ALA A 41 -1.27 8.42 -9.24
CA ALA A 41 -0.39 7.37 -9.72
C ALA A 41 -0.61 7.10 -11.21
N TYR A 42 0.42 6.56 -11.87
CA TYR A 42 0.30 6.02 -13.22
C TYR A 42 -0.18 4.57 -13.16
N GLU A 43 -1.21 4.26 -13.94
CA GLU A 43 -1.70 2.90 -14.15
C GLU A 43 -1.09 2.32 -15.43
N ALA A 44 -0.36 1.21 -15.34
CA ALA A 44 0.33 0.64 -16.49
C ALA A 44 -0.64 0.15 -17.57
N LEU A 45 -0.38 0.49 -18.83
CA LEU A 45 -1.24 0.06 -19.94
C LEU A 45 -1.25 -1.46 -20.11
N ASP A 46 -0.07 -2.08 -20.19
CA ASP A 46 0.07 -3.53 -20.13
C ASP A 46 0.41 -3.93 -18.69
N SER A 47 -0.61 -3.87 -17.83
CA SER A 47 -0.44 -4.18 -16.42
C SER A 47 0.01 -5.63 -16.17
N ARG A 48 -0.38 -6.58 -17.03
CA ARG A 48 0.04 -7.98 -16.89
C ARG A 48 1.55 -8.10 -17.08
N ALA A 49 2.10 -7.64 -18.21
CA ALA A 49 3.54 -7.76 -18.44
C ALA A 49 4.34 -6.88 -17.48
N THR A 50 3.95 -5.62 -17.34
CA THR A 50 4.69 -4.62 -16.55
C THR A 50 4.74 -5.01 -15.08
N TYR A 51 3.60 -5.35 -14.45
CA TYR A 51 3.57 -5.66 -13.03
C TYR A 51 4.13 -7.05 -12.73
N ASN A 52 3.99 -8.04 -13.61
CA ASN A 52 4.65 -9.33 -13.40
C ASN A 52 6.18 -9.21 -13.44
N ALA A 53 6.72 -8.41 -14.35
CA ALA A 53 8.16 -8.13 -14.41
C ALA A 53 8.62 -7.39 -13.15
N ALA A 54 7.87 -6.36 -12.73
CA ALA A 54 8.17 -5.61 -11.51
C ALA A 54 8.10 -6.49 -10.24
N ILE A 55 7.09 -7.36 -10.13
CA ILE A 55 6.95 -8.30 -9.01
C ILE A 55 8.14 -9.25 -8.95
N ALA A 56 8.55 -9.84 -10.09
CA ALA A 56 9.70 -10.75 -10.12
C ALA A 56 11.00 -10.05 -9.67
N LEU A 57 11.24 -8.82 -10.13
CA LEU A 57 12.39 -8.01 -9.74
C LEU A 57 12.36 -7.61 -8.26
N ALA A 58 11.19 -7.20 -7.75
CA ALA A 58 11.01 -6.84 -6.35
C ALA A 58 11.23 -8.06 -5.44
N ALA A 59 10.66 -9.21 -5.80
CA ALA A 59 10.76 -10.46 -5.07
C ALA A 59 12.20 -10.97 -4.90
N GLU A 60 13.07 -10.63 -5.85
CA GLU A 60 14.52 -10.90 -5.84
C GLU A 60 15.38 -9.73 -5.33
N GLY A 61 14.77 -8.65 -4.85
CA GLY A 61 15.50 -7.49 -4.32
C GLY A 61 16.36 -6.75 -5.36
N ARG A 62 15.96 -6.75 -6.63
CA ARG A 62 16.79 -6.22 -7.74
C ARG A 62 16.72 -4.70 -7.94
N PHE A 63 15.74 -4.02 -7.35
CA PHE A 63 15.56 -2.57 -7.55
C PHE A 63 16.50 -1.70 -6.72
N PHE A 64 16.73 -2.05 -5.45
CA PHE A 64 17.42 -1.19 -4.50
C PHE A 64 18.44 -1.99 -3.71
N SER A 65 19.72 -1.60 -3.81
CA SER A 65 20.83 -2.20 -3.05
C SER A 65 21.04 -1.59 -1.66
N GLY A 66 20.30 -0.52 -1.33
CA GLY A 66 20.37 0.17 -0.04
C GLY A 66 19.52 1.44 -0.03
N PRO A 67 19.56 2.21 1.08
CA PRO A 67 18.92 3.51 1.17
C PRO A 67 19.47 4.49 0.13
N PHE A 68 18.64 5.42 -0.33
CA PHE A 68 19.03 6.52 -1.22
C PHE A 68 18.50 7.86 -0.72
N GLN A 69 19.09 8.94 -1.21
CA GLN A 69 18.65 10.31 -0.94
C GLN A 69 17.74 10.79 -2.05
N THR A 70 16.57 11.33 -1.70
CA THR A 70 15.73 12.05 -2.67
C THR A 70 16.43 13.35 -3.10
N PRO A 71 16.06 13.93 -4.25
CA PRO A 71 16.52 15.26 -4.64
C PRO A 71 16.26 16.38 -3.63
N ALA A 72 15.30 16.19 -2.71
CA ALA A 72 15.02 17.10 -1.60
C ALA A 72 15.87 16.84 -0.35
N GLY A 73 16.76 15.84 -0.36
CA GLY A 73 17.65 15.50 0.75
C GLY A 73 17.05 14.62 1.85
N GLU A 74 15.94 13.93 1.55
CA GLU A 74 15.33 12.95 2.48
C GLU A 74 15.89 11.55 2.20
N THR A 75 16.36 10.84 3.24
CA THR A 75 16.79 9.44 3.10
C THR A 75 15.57 8.52 3.08
N VAL A 76 15.49 7.67 2.07
CA VAL A 76 14.45 6.64 1.94
C VAL A 76 15.07 5.28 1.70
N ASP A 77 14.43 4.23 2.21
CA ASP A 77 14.91 2.85 2.09
C ASP A 77 13.80 1.92 1.64
N PHE A 78 14.02 1.31 0.47
CA PHE A 78 13.18 0.26 -0.14
C PHE A 78 14.01 -1.00 -0.44
N SER A 79 15.21 -1.11 0.15
CA SER A 79 16.09 -2.25 -0.05
C SER A 79 15.47 -3.53 0.52
N TYR A 80 15.74 -4.63 -0.17
CA TYR A 80 15.24 -5.93 0.20
C TYR A 80 16.04 -6.50 1.38
N PRO A 81 15.40 -6.87 2.50
CA PRO A 81 16.11 -7.27 3.71
C PRO A 81 16.66 -8.70 3.66
N GLY A 82 16.34 -9.47 2.61
CA GLY A 82 16.61 -10.91 2.56
C GLY A 82 15.67 -11.72 3.45
N LEU A 83 15.88 -13.04 3.44
CA LEU A 83 15.03 -13.99 4.17
C LEU A 83 15.87 -14.86 5.08
N GLU A 84 15.39 -15.05 6.29
CA GLU A 84 15.88 -16.10 7.17
C GLU A 84 15.46 -17.47 6.64
N SER A 85 16.17 -18.51 7.07
CA SER A 85 15.88 -19.89 6.66
C SER A 85 16.16 -20.90 7.77
N GLY A 86 15.65 -22.11 7.64
CA GLY A 86 15.89 -23.20 8.58
C GLY A 86 14.78 -23.37 9.63
N PRO A 87 14.76 -24.51 10.33
CA PRO A 87 13.70 -24.83 11.30
C PRO A 87 13.81 -23.93 12.54
N ARG A 88 12.78 -23.93 13.40
CA ARG A 88 12.73 -23.11 14.63
C ARG A 88 14.01 -23.18 15.48
N GLY A 89 14.59 -24.37 15.63
CA GLY A 89 15.78 -24.59 16.47
C GLY A 89 17.12 -24.25 15.81
N ASP A 90 17.14 -23.95 14.50
CA ASP A 90 18.37 -23.69 13.72
C ASP A 90 18.11 -22.63 12.64
N ARG A 91 17.62 -21.46 13.07
CA ARG A 91 17.36 -20.33 12.18
C ARG A 91 18.64 -19.66 11.74
N ARG A 92 18.76 -19.46 10.43
CA ARG A 92 19.85 -18.76 9.77
C ARG A 92 19.45 -17.30 9.53
N PRO A 93 20.38 -16.35 9.67
CA PRO A 93 20.11 -14.93 9.49
C PRO A 93 19.62 -14.60 8.07
N PRO A 94 18.98 -13.43 7.88
CA PRO A 94 18.47 -13.03 6.57
C PRO A 94 19.54 -13.03 5.48
N ALA A 95 19.27 -13.69 4.36
CA ALA A 95 20.12 -13.72 3.18
C ALA A 95 19.44 -13.03 1.98
N PRO A 96 20.00 -11.94 1.43
CA PRO A 96 19.43 -11.24 0.26
C PRO A 96 19.42 -12.05 -1.04
N SER A 97 20.16 -13.16 -1.09
CA SER A 97 20.14 -14.10 -2.22
C SER A 97 18.93 -15.02 -2.24
N LEU A 98 18.22 -15.17 -1.11
CA LEU A 98 16.96 -15.89 -1.03
C LEU A 98 15.85 -14.93 -1.45
N ARG A 99 14.87 -15.41 -2.22
CA ARG A 99 13.81 -14.58 -2.81
C ARG A 99 12.45 -14.95 -2.25
N VAL A 100 11.54 -13.98 -2.25
CA VAL A 100 10.11 -14.28 -2.11
C VAL A 100 9.67 -15.03 -3.37
N PRO A 101 8.86 -16.11 -3.29
CA PRO A 101 8.22 -16.71 -4.46
C PRO A 101 7.40 -15.68 -5.26
N PRO A 102 7.77 -15.37 -6.53
CA PRO A 102 7.02 -14.41 -7.33
C PRO A 102 5.53 -14.74 -7.44
N ALA A 103 5.14 -16.01 -7.54
CA ALA A 103 3.73 -16.43 -7.65
C ALA A 103 2.90 -16.10 -6.40
N ILE A 104 3.50 -16.16 -5.20
CA ILE A 104 2.86 -15.71 -3.96
C ILE A 104 2.60 -14.20 -4.04
N MET A 105 3.62 -13.41 -4.40
CA MET A 105 3.47 -11.96 -4.47
C MET A 105 2.48 -11.54 -5.58
N ARG A 106 2.46 -12.23 -6.72
CA ARG A 106 1.45 -12.04 -7.78
C ARG A 106 0.04 -12.29 -7.26
N SER A 107 -0.13 -13.36 -6.50
CA SER A 107 -1.43 -13.72 -5.92
C SER A 107 -1.87 -12.70 -4.87
N ILE A 108 -0.95 -12.25 -4.00
CA ILE A 108 -1.21 -11.15 -3.05
C ILE A 108 -1.63 -9.88 -3.79
N VAL A 109 -0.86 -9.41 -4.77
CA VAL A 109 -1.21 -8.20 -5.54
C VAL A 109 -2.58 -8.32 -6.20
N TRP A 110 -2.96 -9.51 -6.68
CA TRP A 110 -4.30 -9.72 -7.21
C TRP A 110 -5.39 -9.64 -6.14
N ILE A 111 -5.20 -10.30 -5.00
CA ILE A 111 -6.16 -10.28 -3.89
C ILE A 111 -6.32 -8.86 -3.32
N GLU A 112 -5.22 -8.10 -3.23
CA GLU A 112 -5.19 -6.77 -2.65
C GLU A 112 -5.79 -5.69 -3.58
N SER A 113 -5.53 -5.77 -4.90
CA SER A 113 -5.87 -4.67 -5.81
C SER A 113 -6.38 -5.09 -7.19
N SER A 114 -6.48 -6.38 -7.49
CA SER A 114 -6.73 -6.86 -8.87
C SER A 114 -5.73 -6.28 -9.89
N TYR A 115 -4.47 -6.09 -9.47
CA TYR A 115 -3.39 -5.47 -10.25
C TYR A 115 -3.65 -3.99 -10.57
N GLN A 116 -4.24 -3.23 -9.66
CA GLN A 116 -4.47 -1.79 -9.82
C GLN A 116 -3.51 -0.99 -8.94
N MET A 117 -2.75 -0.09 -9.57
CA MET A 117 -1.96 0.92 -8.86
C MET A 117 -2.80 2.19 -8.62
N ALA A 118 -3.63 2.54 -9.60
CA ALA A 118 -4.54 3.68 -9.54
C ALA A 118 -5.99 3.23 -9.30
N SER A 119 -6.84 4.16 -8.88
CA SER A 119 -8.28 3.97 -8.67
C SER A 119 -8.94 3.39 -9.91
N SER A 120 -10.05 2.66 -9.73
CA SER A 120 -10.87 2.11 -10.82
C SER A 120 -11.44 3.18 -11.77
N SER A 121 -11.42 4.45 -11.38
CA SER A 121 -11.74 5.60 -12.23
C SER A 121 -10.67 5.94 -13.26
N VAL A 122 -9.44 5.40 -13.10
CA VAL A 122 -8.30 5.66 -13.99
C VAL A 122 -8.23 4.54 -15.03
N PRO A 123 -8.23 4.87 -16.34
CA PRO A 123 -8.07 3.85 -17.37
C PRO A 123 -6.67 3.25 -17.34
N TRP A 124 -6.52 2.00 -17.78
CA TRP A 124 -5.20 1.41 -18.01
C TRP A 124 -4.38 2.28 -18.96
N GLY A 125 -3.15 2.59 -18.56
CA GLY A 125 -2.26 3.53 -19.25
C GLY A 125 -2.47 5.00 -18.86
N GLY A 126 -3.38 5.32 -17.93
CA GLY A 126 -3.68 6.68 -17.50
C GLY A 126 -2.95 7.12 -16.23
N VAL A 127 -3.20 8.38 -15.85
CA VAL A 127 -2.76 8.97 -14.57
C VAL A 127 -3.99 9.53 -13.86
N GLY A 128 -4.08 9.33 -12.56
CA GLY A 128 -5.12 9.90 -11.70
C GLY A 128 -5.02 9.36 -10.28
N PRO A 129 -6.08 9.47 -9.47
CA PRO A 129 -6.02 9.11 -8.05
C PRO A 129 -5.49 7.70 -7.85
N ALA A 130 -4.54 7.52 -6.93
CA ALA A 130 -4.00 6.24 -6.52
C ALA A 130 -5.12 5.34 -5.97
N LEU A 131 -5.00 4.02 -6.14
CA LEU A 131 -5.91 3.10 -5.47
C LEU A 131 -5.67 3.21 -3.97
N ARG A 132 -6.72 3.50 -3.21
CA ARG A 132 -6.66 3.67 -1.76
C ARG A 132 -7.80 2.91 -1.09
N ALA A 133 -7.47 1.96 -0.22
CA ALA A 133 -8.44 1.31 0.65
C ALA A 133 -8.84 2.21 1.83
N PHE A 134 -9.92 1.81 2.49
CA PHE A 134 -10.49 2.54 3.62
C PHE A 134 -9.54 2.65 4.83
N ASP A 135 -8.60 1.73 4.95
CA ASP A 135 -7.62 1.63 6.03
C ASP A 135 -6.29 2.31 5.67
N CYS A 136 -6.26 3.07 4.57
CA CYS A 136 -5.06 3.67 4.02
C CYS A 136 -4.02 2.69 3.48
N GLY A 137 -4.45 1.53 2.97
CA GLY A 137 -3.67 0.76 2.00
C GLY A 137 -3.60 1.47 0.64
N TYR A 138 -2.40 1.54 0.04
CA TYR A 138 -2.20 2.18 -1.28
C TYR A 138 -1.68 1.19 -2.33
N GLY A 139 -2.21 1.33 -3.55
CA GLY A 139 -1.68 0.72 -4.77
C GLY A 139 -1.71 -0.82 -4.81
N LEU A 140 -0.79 -1.38 -5.57
CA LEU A 140 -0.81 -2.79 -5.99
C LEU A 140 -0.86 -3.79 -4.83
N GLY A 141 0.00 -3.62 -3.83
CA GLY A 141 0.04 -4.52 -2.67
C GLY A 141 -0.71 -3.98 -1.46
N GLN A 142 -1.54 -2.94 -1.61
CA GLN A 142 -2.24 -2.25 -0.52
C GLN A 142 -1.32 -1.95 0.66
N VAL A 143 -0.25 -1.19 0.40
CA VAL A 143 0.75 -0.84 1.40
C VAL A 143 0.10 0.04 2.46
N THR A 144 -0.14 -0.49 3.65
CA THR A 144 -0.72 0.23 4.80
C THR A 144 0.32 0.54 5.87
N SER A 145 1.30 -0.36 6.06
CA SER A 145 2.32 -0.22 7.11
C SER A 145 3.17 1.02 6.89
N GLY A 146 3.17 1.94 7.85
CA GLY A 146 3.90 3.22 7.75
C GLY A 146 3.20 4.28 6.92
N MET A 147 1.97 4.06 6.45
CA MET A 147 1.21 5.03 5.64
C MET A 147 0.29 5.96 6.45
N ALA A 148 0.24 5.80 7.77
CA ALA A 148 -0.56 6.67 8.63
C ALA A 148 -0.12 8.14 8.52
N ASN A 149 -1.09 9.03 8.33
CA ASN A 149 -0.89 10.47 8.27
C ASN A 149 -0.94 11.06 9.68
N SER A 150 0.19 10.99 10.37
CA SER A 150 0.35 11.51 11.73
C SER A 150 0.78 12.98 11.79
N ALA A 151 1.18 13.58 10.65
CA ALA A 151 1.78 14.91 10.60
C ALA A 151 1.07 15.90 9.66
N GLY A 152 0.07 15.45 8.91
CA GLY A 152 -0.64 16.27 7.91
C GLY A 152 0.13 16.46 6.60
N THR A 153 1.30 15.83 6.46
CA THR A 153 2.14 15.88 5.25
C THR A 153 2.85 14.53 5.08
N PRO A 154 2.93 13.97 3.87
CA PRO A 154 3.55 12.66 3.70
C PRO A 154 5.08 12.76 3.75
N THR A 155 5.73 11.72 4.25
CA THR A 155 7.16 11.47 4.05
C THR A 155 7.44 11.11 2.58
N ALA A 156 8.70 11.18 2.15
CA ALA A 156 9.06 10.83 0.77
C ALA A 156 8.79 9.35 0.52
N LYS A 157 9.00 8.51 1.53
CA LYS A 157 8.69 7.08 1.46
C LYS A 157 7.20 6.83 1.25
N GLN A 158 6.33 7.52 1.98
CA GLN A 158 4.88 7.42 1.82
C GLN A 158 4.44 7.86 0.42
N ALA A 159 4.92 9.01 -0.05
CA ALA A 159 4.57 9.51 -1.38
C ALA A 159 5.11 8.61 -2.50
N LEU A 160 6.34 8.07 -2.40
CA LEU A 160 6.88 7.11 -3.37
C LEU A 160 6.03 5.82 -3.44
N ALA A 161 5.68 5.25 -2.29
CA ALA A 161 4.85 4.04 -2.23
C ALA A 161 3.43 4.28 -2.77
N GLY A 162 2.87 5.48 -2.58
CA GLY A 162 1.53 5.84 -3.05
C GLY A 162 1.44 6.24 -4.52
N THR A 163 2.54 6.71 -5.13
CA THR A 163 2.52 7.31 -6.48
C THR A 163 3.17 6.42 -7.56
N HIS A 164 4.04 5.48 -7.19
CA HIS A 164 4.86 4.73 -8.14
C HIS A 164 4.89 3.21 -7.87
N PHE A 165 4.49 2.41 -8.88
CA PHE A 165 4.30 0.97 -8.73
C PHE A 165 5.56 0.20 -8.31
N VAL A 166 6.76 0.53 -8.81
CA VAL A 166 8.01 -0.12 -8.37
C VAL A 166 8.26 0.05 -6.87
N PHE A 167 8.10 1.26 -6.34
CA PHE A 167 8.29 1.52 -4.91
C PHE A 167 7.18 0.87 -4.07
N ASN A 168 5.94 0.86 -4.57
CA ASN A 168 4.84 0.13 -3.96
C ASN A 168 5.17 -1.36 -3.81
N LEU A 169 5.54 -2.02 -4.91
CA LEU A 169 5.86 -3.45 -4.94
C LEU A 169 7.11 -3.80 -4.14
N ALA A 170 8.16 -2.97 -4.18
CA ALA A 170 9.35 -3.16 -3.35
C ALA A 170 8.99 -3.12 -1.86
N GLU A 171 8.12 -2.18 -1.46
CA GLU A 171 7.62 -2.11 -0.08
C GLU A 171 6.70 -3.28 0.27
N SER A 172 5.82 -3.73 -0.63
CA SER A 172 5.00 -4.92 -0.43
C SER A 172 5.84 -6.17 -0.19
N VAL A 173 6.88 -6.39 -1.01
CA VAL A 173 7.81 -7.52 -0.82
C VAL A 173 8.56 -7.38 0.50
N ARG A 174 8.99 -6.17 0.87
CA ARG A 174 9.66 -5.91 2.15
C ARG A 174 8.75 -6.20 3.33
N ILE A 175 7.47 -5.85 3.25
CA ILE A 175 6.46 -6.19 4.27
C ILE A 175 6.32 -7.69 4.39
N LEU A 176 6.15 -8.42 3.28
CA LEU A 176 6.03 -9.87 3.29
C LEU A 176 7.29 -10.56 3.85
N ALA A 177 8.48 -10.12 3.44
CA ALA A 177 9.75 -10.59 3.99
C ALA A 177 9.86 -10.32 5.49
N SER A 178 9.38 -9.16 5.98
CA SER A 178 9.30 -8.88 7.41
C SER A 178 8.32 -9.80 8.14
N LYS A 179 7.21 -10.21 7.52
CA LYS A 179 6.28 -11.19 8.11
C LYS A 179 6.89 -12.59 8.17
N TRP A 180 7.66 -12.97 7.15
CA TRP A 180 8.43 -14.21 7.13
C TRP A 180 9.51 -14.23 8.23
N ASN A 181 10.34 -13.19 8.29
CA ASN A 181 11.42 -13.04 9.29
C ASN A 181 10.89 -12.73 10.71
N ALA A 182 9.58 -12.67 10.91
CA ALA A 182 8.99 -12.56 12.26
C ALA A 182 8.89 -13.93 12.95
N ALA A 183 9.09 -15.03 12.22
CA ALA A 183 9.22 -16.35 12.80
C ALA A 183 10.70 -16.63 13.09
N PRO A 184 11.04 -17.25 14.23
CA PRO A 184 10.14 -17.99 15.14
C PRO A 184 9.59 -17.18 16.33
N GLU A 185 10.04 -15.94 16.54
CA GLU A 185 9.80 -15.16 17.77
C GLU A 185 8.37 -14.69 17.91
N TYR A 186 7.79 -14.20 16.81
CA TYR A 186 6.47 -13.57 16.80
C TYR A 186 5.48 -14.34 15.92
N ARG A 187 5.96 -15.31 15.14
CA ARG A 187 5.15 -16.12 14.24
C ARG A 187 5.57 -17.59 14.28
N PRO A 188 4.67 -18.52 13.92
CA PRO A 188 5.02 -19.93 13.82
C PRO A 188 5.89 -20.19 12.59
N VAL A 189 6.59 -21.32 12.60
CA VAL A 189 7.38 -21.82 11.46
C VAL A 189 6.58 -22.95 10.81
N ALA A 190 6.28 -22.81 9.52
CA ALA A 190 5.77 -23.91 8.73
C ALA A 190 6.96 -24.70 8.16
N GLY A 191 6.85 -26.03 8.16
CA GLY A 191 7.83 -26.92 7.55
C GLY A 191 9.20 -26.80 8.17
N THR A 192 10.19 -26.54 7.32
CA THR A 192 11.59 -26.34 7.73
C THR A 192 12.02 -24.89 7.60
N GLY A 193 11.06 -23.98 7.42
CA GLY A 193 11.33 -22.57 7.16
C GLY A 193 12.20 -22.39 5.91
N ASP A 194 11.91 -23.13 4.84
CA ASP A 194 12.61 -23.03 3.56
C ASP A 194 11.94 -22.00 2.66
N PRO A 195 12.57 -20.85 2.36
CA PRO A 195 12.00 -19.85 1.45
C PRO A 195 11.67 -20.37 0.05
N ALA A 196 12.29 -21.47 -0.39
CA ALA A 196 12.00 -22.08 -1.68
C ALA A 196 10.72 -22.91 -1.68
N ALA A 197 10.23 -23.37 -0.52
CA ALA A 197 9.01 -24.16 -0.38
C ALA A 197 7.79 -23.24 -0.25
N VAL A 198 6.89 -23.24 -1.24
CA VAL A 198 5.74 -22.32 -1.23
C VAL A 198 4.82 -22.56 -0.04
N GLU A 199 4.69 -23.80 0.43
CA GLU A 199 3.91 -24.18 1.61
C GLU A 199 4.45 -23.58 2.92
N ASP A 200 5.78 -23.40 3.04
CA ASP A 200 6.41 -22.84 4.24
C ASP A 200 6.04 -21.36 4.43
N TRP A 201 5.52 -20.68 3.40
CA TRP A 201 5.07 -19.29 3.45
C TRP A 201 3.70 -19.09 4.10
N TYR A 202 3.01 -20.17 4.49
CA TYR A 202 1.62 -20.11 4.97
C TYR A 202 1.38 -19.03 6.04
N PHE A 203 2.21 -18.97 7.08
CA PHE A 203 2.06 -17.99 8.16
C PHE A 203 2.48 -16.57 7.77
N ALA A 204 3.42 -16.42 6.83
CA ALA A 204 3.79 -15.11 6.29
C ALA A 204 2.66 -14.53 5.44
N ILE A 205 2.02 -15.35 4.60
CA ILE A 205 0.84 -14.98 3.81
C ILE A 205 -0.31 -14.58 4.74
N TRP A 206 -0.62 -15.40 5.76
CA TRP A 206 -1.64 -15.04 6.75
C TRP A 206 -1.32 -13.69 7.41
N SER A 207 -0.05 -13.50 7.81
CA SER A 207 0.40 -12.30 8.48
C SER A 207 0.46 -11.05 7.59
N TYR A 208 0.42 -11.20 6.27
CA TYR A 208 0.42 -10.08 5.32
C TYR A 208 -0.88 -9.25 5.49
N ASN A 209 -2.03 -9.91 5.45
CA ASN A 209 -3.32 -9.29 5.73
C ASN A 209 -3.51 -9.02 7.23
N GLY A 210 -3.10 -9.98 8.06
CA GLY A 210 -3.20 -9.87 9.51
C GLY A 210 -3.33 -11.24 10.15
N PHE A 211 -2.50 -11.50 11.16
CA PHE A 211 -2.51 -12.75 11.93
C PHE A 211 -3.69 -12.77 12.92
N ALA A 212 -4.89 -12.75 12.37
CA ALA A 212 -6.16 -12.63 13.06
C ALA A 212 -7.03 -13.88 12.90
N TRP A 213 -7.94 -14.12 13.85
CA TRP A 213 -8.87 -15.26 13.83
C TRP A 213 -9.77 -15.29 12.59
N SER A 214 -10.13 -14.13 12.05
CA SER A 214 -10.94 -14.01 10.82
C SER A 214 -10.31 -14.72 9.61
N ASN A 215 -8.98 -14.89 9.64
CA ASN A 215 -8.15 -15.56 8.64
C ASN A 215 -7.76 -16.99 9.06
N HIS A 216 -8.26 -17.49 10.20
CA HIS A 216 -7.99 -18.85 10.65
C HIS A 216 -8.74 -19.87 9.78
N PRO A 217 -8.09 -20.93 9.27
CA PRO A 217 -8.74 -21.91 8.37
C PRO A 217 -9.90 -22.66 9.04
N LEU A 218 -9.82 -22.85 10.37
CA LEU A 218 -10.88 -23.42 11.21
C LEU A 218 -11.86 -22.37 11.78
N ASN A 219 -11.91 -21.16 11.22
CA ASN A 219 -12.89 -20.17 11.64
C ASN A 219 -14.32 -20.69 11.38
N PRO A 220 -15.17 -20.83 12.43
CA PRO A 220 -16.52 -21.39 12.31
C PRO A 220 -17.48 -20.53 11.48
N ASP A 221 -17.14 -19.26 11.22
CA ASP A 221 -17.91 -18.39 10.33
C ASP A 221 -17.74 -18.75 8.85
N ARG A 222 -16.85 -19.69 8.52
CA ARG A 222 -16.59 -20.16 7.15
C ARG A 222 -17.29 -21.48 6.90
N ASP A 223 -18.01 -21.57 5.78
CA ASP A 223 -18.67 -22.82 5.39
C ASP A 223 -17.61 -23.92 5.14
N PRO A 224 -17.67 -25.07 5.84
CA PRO A 224 -16.71 -26.15 5.63
C PRO A 224 -16.79 -26.80 4.23
N TRP A 225 -17.87 -26.58 3.48
CA TRP A 225 -18.06 -27.09 2.12
C TRP A 225 -17.42 -26.20 1.05
N ARG A 226 -16.82 -25.05 1.44
CA ARG A 226 -16.15 -24.11 0.51
C ARG A 226 -14.98 -24.73 -0.27
N GLY A 227 -14.44 -25.84 0.21
CA GLY A 227 -13.22 -26.46 -0.32
C GLY A 227 -11.94 -25.86 0.29
N GLU A 228 -10.78 -26.29 -0.23
CA GLU A 228 -9.48 -25.96 0.37
C GLU A 228 -8.96 -24.57 0.01
N VAL A 229 -9.30 -24.07 -1.18
CA VAL A 229 -8.76 -22.81 -1.70
C VAL A 229 -9.79 -22.09 -2.57
N TYR A 230 -9.66 -20.78 -2.66
CA TYR A 230 -10.50 -19.96 -3.51
C TYR A 230 -10.29 -20.27 -5.00
N HIS A 231 -11.38 -20.42 -5.75
CA HIS A 231 -11.33 -20.70 -7.18
C HIS A 231 -10.84 -19.51 -8.04
N CYS A 232 -10.68 -18.30 -7.46
CA CYS A 232 -10.17 -17.10 -8.15
C CYS A 232 -10.88 -16.76 -9.48
N TRP A 233 -12.21 -16.94 -9.48
CA TRP A 233 -13.09 -16.79 -10.65
C TRP A 233 -12.82 -17.75 -11.82
N ASN A 234 -11.99 -18.78 -11.63
CA ASN A 234 -11.87 -19.86 -12.60
C ASN A 234 -13.16 -20.72 -12.59
N PRO A 235 -13.87 -20.85 -13.72
CA PRO A 235 -15.13 -21.59 -13.78
C PRO A 235 -14.96 -23.12 -13.68
N ASP A 236 -13.77 -23.64 -13.93
CA ASP A 236 -13.45 -25.07 -13.88
C ASP A 236 -12.94 -25.51 -12.50
N ALA A 237 -12.72 -24.56 -11.59
CA ALA A 237 -12.19 -24.83 -10.26
C ALA A 237 -13.31 -25.21 -9.25
N PRO A 238 -13.04 -26.12 -8.30
CA PRO A 238 -14.02 -26.53 -7.29
C PRO A 238 -14.61 -25.35 -6.52
N GLY A 239 -15.90 -25.44 -6.21
CA GLY A 239 -16.63 -24.41 -5.45
C GLY A 239 -17.22 -23.28 -6.30
N TYR A 240 -16.78 -23.07 -7.55
CA TYR A 240 -17.41 -22.11 -8.46
C TYR A 240 -18.78 -22.59 -8.97
N PRO A 241 -19.82 -21.74 -9.05
CA PRO A 241 -19.92 -20.36 -8.57
C PRO A 241 -20.57 -20.25 -7.17
N TRP A 242 -20.68 -21.35 -6.43
CA TRP A 242 -21.42 -21.41 -5.15
C TRP A 242 -20.74 -20.67 -4.01
N PHE A 243 -19.41 -20.65 -3.97
CA PHE A 243 -18.64 -19.92 -2.99
C PHE A 243 -17.93 -18.75 -3.67
N GLY A 244 -17.98 -17.58 -3.06
CA GLY A 244 -17.36 -16.36 -3.56
C GLY A 244 -16.11 -15.97 -2.76
N TYR A 245 -15.52 -14.83 -3.15
CA TYR A 245 -14.35 -14.26 -2.49
C TYR A 245 -14.50 -14.20 -0.96
N GLY A 246 -15.67 -13.77 -0.47
CA GLY A 246 -15.97 -13.58 0.95
C GLY A 246 -15.89 -14.85 1.80
N ASP A 247 -16.07 -16.02 1.21
CA ASP A 247 -16.20 -17.30 1.91
C ASP A 247 -14.87 -17.91 2.32
N TYR A 248 -13.77 -17.48 1.69
CA TYR A 248 -12.42 -17.99 1.93
C TYR A 248 -11.63 -17.08 2.87
N THR A 249 -10.73 -17.68 3.66
CA THR A 249 -9.74 -16.93 4.46
C THR A 249 -8.66 -16.31 3.56
N TYR A 250 -7.89 -15.35 4.08
CA TYR A 250 -6.84 -14.72 3.28
C TYR A 250 -5.80 -15.70 2.72
N PRO A 251 -5.25 -16.67 3.49
CA PRO A 251 -4.38 -17.70 2.93
C PRO A 251 -5.05 -18.51 1.82
N GLU A 252 -6.30 -18.96 2.01
CA GLU A 252 -7.06 -19.72 1.01
C GLU A 252 -7.27 -18.93 -0.29
N ARG A 253 -7.40 -17.60 -0.20
CA ARG A 253 -7.50 -16.70 -1.35
C ARG A 253 -6.19 -16.59 -2.13
N VAL A 254 -5.08 -16.35 -1.42
CA VAL A 254 -3.76 -16.22 -2.04
C VAL A 254 -3.33 -17.53 -2.68
N TYR A 255 -3.38 -18.65 -1.95
CA TYR A 255 -3.12 -19.97 -2.50
C TYR A 255 -4.09 -20.34 -3.62
N GLY A 256 -5.36 -19.94 -3.50
CA GLY A 256 -6.37 -20.12 -4.54
C GLY A 256 -6.02 -19.47 -5.87
N CYS A 257 -5.70 -18.17 -5.86
CA CYS A 257 -5.24 -17.48 -7.07
C CYS A 257 -3.87 -17.96 -7.55
N MET A 258 -3.04 -18.56 -6.69
CA MET A 258 -1.80 -19.20 -7.10
C MET A 258 -2.06 -20.50 -7.89
N ARG A 259 -3.05 -21.32 -7.47
CA ARG A 259 -3.47 -22.54 -8.16
C ARG A 259 -4.30 -22.26 -9.41
N TYR A 260 -5.16 -21.25 -9.34
CA TYR A 260 -6.09 -20.86 -10.39
C TYR A 260 -5.88 -19.39 -10.75
N PRO A 261 -4.77 -19.04 -11.43
CA PRO A 261 -4.51 -17.66 -11.80
C PRO A 261 -5.70 -17.06 -12.57
N PRO A 262 -6.12 -15.84 -12.21
CA PRO A 262 -7.20 -15.14 -12.89
C PRO A 262 -6.79 -14.86 -14.34
N THR A 263 -7.77 -14.69 -15.22
CA THR A 263 -7.52 -14.42 -16.64
C THR A 263 -7.84 -12.97 -17.01
N ARG A 264 -7.08 -12.41 -17.94
CA ARG A 264 -7.36 -11.13 -18.59
C ARG A 264 -7.16 -11.28 -20.09
N GLY A 265 -8.20 -10.98 -20.88
CA GLY A 265 -8.19 -11.26 -22.32
C GLY A 265 -8.10 -12.75 -22.65
N GLY A 266 -8.68 -13.61 -21.81
CA GLY A 266 -8.68 -15.08 -21.99
C GLY A 266 -7.33 -15.76 -21.70
N GLN A 267 -6.33 -15.01 -21.22
CA GLN A 267 -5.02 -15.55 -20.87
C GLN A 267 -4.81 -15.43 -19.36
N PRO A 268 -4.20 -16.43 -18.70
CA PRO A 268 -3.89 -16.34 -17.28
C PRO A 268 -2.93 -15.17 -17.03
N MET A 269 -3.05 -14.56 -15.85
CA MET A 269 -2.17 -13.49 -15.40
C MET A 269 -0.77 -14.01 -15.10
N TRP A 270 -0.61 -15.27 -14.68
CA TRP A 270 0.67 -15.97 -14.51
C TRP A 270 0.46 -17.50 -14.58
N GLU A 271 1.54 -18.27 -14.59
CA GLU A 271 1.47 -19.73 -14.62
C GLU A 271 0.93 -20.31 -13.29
N PRO A 272 0.01 -21.29 -13.33
CA PRO A 272 -0.44 -22.00 -12.13
C PRO A 272 0.71 -22.66 -11.37
N VAL A 273 0.66 -22.66 -10.04
CA VAL A 273 1.65 -23.33 -9.19
C VAL A 273 0.99 -24.48 -8.43
N THR A 274 1.68 -25.63 -8.42
CA THR A 274 1.32 -26.78 -7.60
C THR A 274 1.75 -26.56 -6.17
N PHE A 275 0.86 -26.86 -5.23
CA PHE A 275 1.14 -26.85 -3.78
C PHE A 275 0.10 -27.69 -3.06
N GLN A 276 0.35 -27.95 -1.79
CA GLN A 276 -0.60 -28.61 -0.88
C GLN A 276 -0.97 -27.70 0.30
N MET A 277 -2.27 -27.65 0.64
CA MET A 277 -2.73 -26.94 1.84
C MET A 277 -2.45 -27.78 3.10
N PRO A 278 -2.43 -27.16 4.31
CA PRO A 278 -2.28 -27.91 5.56
C PRO A 278 -3.26 -29.09 5.66
N ARG A 279 -2.73 -30.28 5.93
CA ARG A 279 -3.46 -31.55 5.99
C ARG A 279 -4.04 -31.78 7.38
N PHE A 280 -5.27 -31.30 7.61
CA PHE A 280 -5.95 -31.42 8.91
C PHE A 280 -6.33 -32.86 9.30
N ASP A 281 -6.17 -33.83 8.40
CA ASP A 281 -6.24 -35.26 8.71
C ASP A 281 -4.97 -35.80 9.39
N ALA A 282 -3.88 -35.03 9.42
CA ALA A 282 -2.69 -35.32 10.22
C ALA A 282 -2.83 -34.73 11.64
N PRO A 283 -2.64 -35.54 12.72
CA PRO A 283 -2.87 -35.08 14.09
C PRO A 283 -2.00 -33.90 14.54
N ASP A 284 -0.76 -33.83 14.07
CA ASP A 284 0.19 -32.76 14.38
C ASP A 284 -0.20 -31.44 13.70
N VAL A 285 -0.60 -31.48 12.42
CA VAL A 285 -1.17 -30.33 11.71
C VAL A 285 -2.46 -29.87 12.39
N ALA A 286 -3.38 -30.79 12.72
CA ALA A 286 -4.61 -30.43 13.41
C ALA A 286 -4.36 -29.76 14.77
N ALA A 287 -3.39 -30.25 15.54
CA ALA A 287 -3.00 -29.65 16.82
C ALA A 287 -2.40 -28.25 16.65
N ALA A 288 -1.57 -28.05 15.63
CA ALA A 288 -0.92 -26.77 15.31
C ALA A 288 -1.92 -25.65 14.98
N PHE A 289 -3.09 -26.01 14.47
CA PHE A 289 -4.18 -25.07 14.16
C PHE A 289 -5.31 -25.10 15.19
N SER A 290 -5.08 -25.66 16.38
CA SER A 290 -6.08 -25.59 17.44
C SER A 290 -6.31 -24.13 17.89
N PRO A 291 -7.54 -23.76 18.31
CA PRO A 291 -7.81 -22.42 18.84
C PRO A 291 -6.85 -22.03 19.98
N ASP A 292 -6.51 -22.97 20.86
CA ASP A 292 -5.59 -22.74 21.98
C ASP A 292 -4.17 -22.43 21.50
N ALA A 293 -3.64 -23.18 20.52
CA ALA A 293 -2.34 -22.88 19.94
C ALA A 293 -2.31 -21.49 19.28
N TRP A 294 -3.38 -21.13 18.58
CA TRP A 294 -3.52 -19.80 18.00
C TRP A 294 -3.59 -18.70 19.06
N LEU A 295 -4.35 -18.88 20.15
CA LEU A 295 -4.42 -17.92 21.25
C LEU A 295 -3.06 -17.71 21.92
N GLU A 296 -2.32 -18.79 22.19
CA GLU A 296 -0.97 -18.73 22.75
C GLU A 296 -0.01 -17.93 21.85
N CYS A 297 -0.06 -18.15 20.53
CA CYS A 297 0.78 -17.40 19.60
C CYS A 297 0.33 -15.94 19.42
N ALA A 298 -0.95 -15.70 19.15
CA ALA A 298 -1.47 -14.40 18.77
C ALA A 298 -1.43 -13.37 19.91
N PHE A 299 -1.66 -13.80 21.16
CA PHE A 299 -1.73 -12.91 22.31
C PHE A 299 -0.50 -12.96 23.22
N TYR A 300 0.18 -14.11 23.29
CA TYR A 300 1.32 -14.30 24.20
C TYR A 300 2.65 -14.56 23.47
N LEU A 301 2.65 -14.50 22.13
CA LEU A 301 3.84 -14.71 21.28
C LEU A 301 4.49 -16.09 21.50
N ARG A 302 3.70 -17.08 21.96
CA ARG A 302 4.15 -18.46 22.17
C ARG A 302 3.78 -19.31 20.98
N CYS A 303 4.54 -19.14 19.90
CA CYS A 303 4.14 -19.67 18.59
C CYS A 303 4.61 -21.10 18.28
N ALA A 304 5.45 -21.71 19.12
CA ALA A 304 5.96 -23.06 18.88
C ALA A 304 4.88 -24.13 18.78
N GLY A 305 3.76 -23.96 19.49
CA GLY A 305 2.62 -24.87 19.43
C GLY A 305 1.86 -24.85 18.09
N MET A 306 2.14 -23.88 17.23
CA MET A 306 1.54 -23.74 15.90
C MET A 306 2.48 -24.15 14.75
N ASP A 307 3.70 -24.58 15.04
CA ASP A 307 4.57 -25.13 14.00
C ASP A 307 3.96 -26.42 13.45
N PHE A 308 3.96 -26.59 12.13
CA PHE A 308 3.42 -27.79 11.48
C PHE A 308 4.32 -28.27 10.35
N PRO A 309 4.38 -29.58 10.07
CA PRO A 309 5.18 -30.09 8.96
C PRO A 309 4.52 -29.82 7.61
N THR A 310 5.34 -29.40 6.64
CA THR A 310 4.97 -29.33 5.21
C THR A 310 5.50 -30.54 4.42
N THR A 311 6.03 -31.55 5.12
CA THR A 311 6.45 -32.84 4.57
C THR A 311 5.89 -33.96 5.45
N ILE A 312 5.01 -34.79 4.89
CA ILE A 312 4.36 -35.93 5.56
C ILE A 312 4.33 -37.09 4.55
N PRO A 313 5.41 -37.88 4.42
CA PRO A 313 5.56 -38.87 3.35
C PRO A 313 4.44 -39.91 3.30
N GLU A 314 3.95 -40.35 4.45
CA GLU A 314 2.85 -41.31 4.60
C GLU A 314 1.51 -40.80 4.05
N LEU A 315 1.34 -39.48 3.95
CA LEU A 315 0.17 -38.83 3.36
C LEU A 315 0.44 -38.25 1.96
N GLY A 316 1.62 -38.52 1.40
CA GLY A 316 2.08 -37.97 0.11
C GLY A 316 2.30 -36.46 0.14
N VAL A 317 2.61 -35.91 1.31
CA VAL A 317 2.80 -34.46 1.48
C VAL A 317 4.25 -34.10 1.30
N ALA A 318 4.53 -33.17 0.38
CA ALA A 318 5.86 -32.65 0.11
C ALA A 318 5.78 -31.19 -0.34
N PRO A 319 6.78 -30.36 0.00
CA PRO A 319 6.82 -28.97 -0.41
C PRO A 319 7.15 -28.83 -1.90
N HIS A 320 6.68 -27.75 -2.50
CA HIS A 320 6.87 -27.44 -3.91
C HIS A 320 7.61 -26.12 -4.11
N PRO A 321 8.48 -26.01 -5.13
CA PRO A 321 9.11 -24.76 -5.47
C PRO A 321 8.19 -23.86 -6.31
N ASP A 322 8.44 -22.56 -6.27
CA ASP A 322 7.91 -21.65 -7.29
C ASP A 322 8.65 -21.86 -8.63
N PRO A 323 7.93 -22.22 -9.71
CA PRO A 323 8.54 -22.49 -11.01
C PRO A 323 8.99 -21.22 -11.76
N SER A 324 8.71 -20.03 -11.23
CA SER A 324 9.05 -18.76 -11.88
C SER A 324 10.55 -18.66 -12.17
N PRO A 325 10.96 -18.33 -13.41
CA PRO A 325 12.37 -18.16 -13.73
C PRO A 325 12.96 -16.98 -12.94
N PRO A 326 14.30 -16.90 -12.82
CA PRO A 326 14.96 -15.71 -12.31
C PRO A 326 14.58 -14.46 -13.10
N ALA A 327 14.41 -13.34 -12.41
CA ALA A 327 14.11 -12.06 -13.06
C ALA A 327 15.31 -11.58 -13.90
N ASP A 328 15.05 -10.97 -15.07
CA ASP A 328 16.08 -10.30 -15.86
C ASP A 328 16.58 -9.04 -15.14
N PRO A 329 17.84 -9.01 -14.65
CA PRO A 329 18.34 -7.86 -13.89
C PRO A 329 18.31 -6.54 -14.66
N ALA A 330 18.36 -6.58 -16.00
CA ALA A 330 18.29 -5.36 -16.82
C ALA A 330 16.91 -4.66 -16.71
N GLY A 331 15.86 -5.41 -16.37
CA GLY A 331 14.51 -4.89 -16.23
C GLY A 331 14.34 -3.86 -15.11
N ALA A 332 15.18 -3.90 -14.06
CA ALA A 332 15.08 -2.97 -12.94
C ALA A 332 15.32 -1.53 -13.39
N ALA A 333 16.38 -1.28 -14.16
CA ALA A 333 16.71 0.05 -14.69
C ALA A 333 15.64 0.55 -15.67
N LEU A 334 15.05 -0.35 -16.47
CA LEU A 334 13.99 0.00 -17.41
C LEU A 334 12.70 0.44 -16.70
N LEU A 335 12.31 -0.24 -15.63
CA LEU A 335 11.09 0.05 -14.87
C LEU A 335 11.24 1.19 -13.86
N LEU A 336 12.47 1.54 -13.48
CA LEU A 336 12.75 2.77 -12.72
C LEU A 336 12.89 3.98 -13.65
N GLY A 337 13.42 3.76 -14.85
CA GLY A 337 13.77 4.84 -15.77
C GLY A 337 14.86 5.77 -15.21
N ALA A 338 15.00 6.92 -15.85
CA ALA A 338 15.86 8.02 -15.40
C ALA A 338 15.06 9.33 -15.41
N PRO A 339 14.06 9.48 -14.51
CA PRO A 339 13.19 10.65 -14.51
C PRO A 339 13.98 11.92 -14.19
N ARG A 340 13.58 13.02 -14.84
CA ARG A 340 14.09 14.37 -14.58
C ARG A 340 12.93 15.33 -14.47
N LEU A 341 12.56 15.66 -13.23
CA LEU A 341 11.43 16.51 -12.94
C LEU A 341 11.76 17.99 -13.12
N ALA A 342 10.90 18.71 -13.83
CA ALA A 342 10.95 20.15 -14.00
C ALA A 342 9.60 20.75 -13.59
N VAL A 343 9.65 21.84 -12.81
CA VAL A 343 8.46 22.58 -12.36
C VAL A 343 8.48 23.95 -13.04
N GLU A 344 7.41 24.27 -13.77
CA GLU A 344 7.24 25.52 -14.50
C GLU A 344 6.05 26.29 -13.90
N GLY A 345 6.28 27.54 -13.53
CA GLY A 345 5.28 28.41 -12.91
C GLY A 345 5.93 29.61 -12.25
N PRO A 346 5.15 30.51 -11.65
CA PRO A 346 5.70 31.66 -10.93
C PRO A 346 6.32 31.23 -9.59
N ALA A 347 7.36 31.95 -9.17
CA ALA A 347 7.98 31.75 -7.85
C ALA A 347 7.15 32.33 -6.70
N ALA A 348 6.22 33.24 -7.00
CA ALA A 348 5.29 33.82 -6.02
C ALA A 348 3.95 34.18 -6.67
N ALA A 349 2.87 34.12 -5.89
CA ALA A 349 1.54 34.53 -6.33
C ALA A 349 0.78 35.28 -5.22
N VAL A 350 -0.02 36.27 -5.62
CA VAL A 350 -0.98 36.96 -4.76
C VAL A 350 -2.37 36.48 -5.15
N LEU A 351 -3.11 35.86 -4.22
CA LEU A 351 -4.42 35.25 -4.47
C LEU A 351 -5.48 35.94 -3.62
N GLN A 352 -6.56 36.43 -4.24
CA GLN A 352 -7.68 36.99 -3.50
C GLN A 352 -8.77 35.95 -3.28
N THR A 353 -9.33 35.89 -2.08
CA THR A 353 -10.58 35.16 -1.82
C THR A 353 -11.74 36.13 -1.66
N ARG A 354 -12.94 35.74 -2.11
CA ARG A 354 -14.14 36.58 -2.15
C ARG A 354 -15.21 36.07 -1.18
N PRO A 355 -16.14 36.92 -0.69
CA PRO A 355 -17.19 36.51 0.25
C PRO A 355 -18.11 35.39 -0.25
N ASN A 356 -18.26 35.25 -1.57
CA ASN A 356 -19.02 34.17 -2.19
C ASN A 356 -18.31 32.80 -2.15
N GLY A 357 -17.10 32.73 -1.57
CA GLY A 357 -16.30 31.51 -1.47
C GLY A 357 -15.29 31.32 -2.59
N ASP A 358 -15.32 32.17 -3.63
CA ASP A 358 -14.37 32.06 -4.75
C ASP A 358 -12.95 32.42 -4.32
N SER A 359 -11.98 31.73 -4.90
CA SER A 359 -10.55 32.03 -4.75
C SER A 359 -9.94 32.24 -6.12
N ASP A 360 -9.09 33.25 -6.24
CA ASP A 360 -8.10 33.28 -7.32
C ASP A 360 -7.20 32.04 -7.20
N SER A 361 -6.55 31.72 -8.31
CA SER A 361 -5.65 30.58 -8.37
C SER A 361 -4.46 30.87 -9.27
N VAL A 362 -3.39 30.11 -9.06
CA VAL A 362 -2.20 30.13 -9.90
C VAL A 362 -1.90 28.72 -10.39
N THR A 363 -1.50 28.62 -11.64
CA THR A 363 -1.17 27.33 -12.27
C THR A 363 0.34 27.09 -12.21
N VAL A 364 0.69 25.87 -11.83
CA VAL A 364 2.05 25.32 -11.90
C VAL A 364 1.98 24.04 -12.71
N THR A 365 2.97 23.78 -13.55
CA THR A 365 3.06 22.53 -14.31
C THR A 365 4.30 21.74 -13.91
N VAL A 366 4.13 20.43 -13.79
CA VAL A 366 5.19 19.49 -13.41
C VAL A 366 5.39 18.54 -14.58
N ARG A 367 6.60 18.54 -15.13
CA ARG A 367 6.99 17.77 -16.32
C ARG A 367 8.08 16.77 -15.98
N ASN A 368 8.06 15.62 -16.67
CA ASN A 368 9.21 14.73 -16.73
C ASN A 368 9.92 14.95 -18.07
N THR A 369 11.15 15.44 -18.01
CA THR A 369 12.05 15.62 -19.17
C THR A 369 13.02 14.44 -19.35
N GLY A 370 13.01 13.51 -18.39
CA GLY A 370 13.70 12.23 -18.48
C GLY A 370 12.75 11.13 -18.97
N THR A 371 12.99 9.90 -18.51
CA THR A 371 12.16 8.75 -18.88
C THR A 371 11.30 8.26 -17.73
N TRP A 372 10.26 7.51 -18.08
CA TRP A 372 9.33 6.81 -17.22
C TRP A 372 8.57 7.73 -16.26
N ILE A 373 8.38 7.31 -15.01
CA ILE A 373 7.56 8.01 -14.03
C ILE A 373 8.46 8.88 -13.16
N ALA A 374 8.19 10.18 -13.12
CA ALA A 374 8.79 11.12 -12.17
C ALA A 374 7.81 11.41 -11.03
N PRO A 375 7.93 10.71 -9.88
CA PRO A 375 7.08 10.95 -8.73
C PRO A 375 7.49 12.24 -8.01
N PHE A 376 6.49 12.99 -7.52
CA PHE A 376 6.70 14.16 -6.70
C PHE A 376 5.75 14.19 -5.49
N ARG A 377 6.18 14.90 -4.45
CA ARG A 377 5.35 15.26 -3.30
C ARG A 377 4.99 16.73 -3.36
N VAL A 378 3.80 17.06 -2.88
CA VAL A 378 3.36 18.43 -2.60
C VAL A 378 3.35 18.65 -1.09
N ARG A 379 3.91 19.77 -0.62
CA ARG A 379 3.79 20.22 0.76
C ARG A 379 3.27 21.64 0.80
N THR A 380 2.46 21.96 1.79
CA THR A 380 2.00 23.33 2.04
C THR A 380 2.42 23.77 3.44
N SER A 381 2.72 25.06 3.60
CA SER A 381 3.09 25.60 4.92
C SER A 381 1.88 25.89 5.80
N ALA A 382 0.68 25.82 5.24
CA ALA A 382 -0.54 26.22 5.91
C ALA A 382 -1.77 25.45 5.37
N PRO A 383 -2.72 25.08 6.25
CA PRO A 383 -3.87 24.24 5.90
C PRO A 383 -4.95 24.96 5.07
N TRP A 384 -4.80 26.27 4.84
CA TRP A 384 -5.65 27.08 3.98
C TRP A 384 -5.15 27.13 2.53
N ILE A 385 -3.95 26.62 2.23
CA ILE A 385 -3.47 26.49 0.86
C ILE A 385 -3.91 25.12 0.34
N ARG A 386 -4.56 25.10 -0.81
CA ARG A 386 -4.93 23.86 -1.51
C ARG A 386 -4.17 23.77 -2.83
N VAL A 387 -3.77 22.56 -3.17
CA VAL A 387 -3.17 22.20 -4.46
C VAL A 387 -4.01 21.09 -5.04
N ARG A 388 -4.45 21.22 -6.30
CA ARG A 388 -5.33 20.23 -6.95
C ARG A 388 -5.18 20.31 -8.46
N HIS A 389 -5.71 19.34 -9.20
CA HIS A 389 -5.77 19.45 -10.66
C HIS A 389 -6.91 20.38 -11.12
N PRO A 390 -6.80 21.01 -12.31
CA PRO A 390 -7.95 21.62 -12.96
C PRO A 390 -9.09 20.60 -13.10
N GLY A 391 -10.28 20.96 -12.61
CA GLY A 391 -11.46 20.09 -12.63
C GLY A 391 -11.65 19.22 -11.38
N ASP A 392 -10.63 19.12 -10.50
CA ASP A 392 -10.81 18.46 -9.20
C ASP A 392 -11.84 19.21 -8.34
N PRO A 393 -12.62 18.49 -7.51
CA PRO A 393 -13.51 19.12 -6.54
C PRO A 393 -12.71 19.97 -5.55
N VAL A 394 -13.28 21.09 -5.11
CA VAL A 394 -12.63 22.04 -4.18
C VAL A 394 -12.31 21.46 -2.80
N THR A 395 -12.84 20.28 -2.49
CA THR A 395 -12.55 19.52 -1.27
C THR A 395 -11.30 18.67 -1.37
N ARG A 396 -10.77 18.44 -2.57
CA ARG A 396 -9.56 17.66 -2.81
C ARG A 396 -8.32 18.54 -2.66
N THR A 397 -7.32 18.02 -1.96
CA THR A 397 -5.98 18.63 -1.88
C THR A 397 -4.97 17.51 -2.11
N LEU A 398 -4.15 17.68 -3.14
CA LEU A 398 -3.14 16.72 -3.60
C LEU A 398 -1.90 16.80 -2.71
N ASP A 399 -1.46 15.65 -2.22
CA ASP A 399 -0.24 15.47 -1.42
C ASP A 399 0.94 14.97 -2.26
N GLY A 400 0.69 14.45 -3.46
CA GLY A 400 1.71 13.98 -4.39
C GLY A 400 1.13 13.44 -5.69
N GLY A 401 1.98 13.26 -6.69
CA GLY A 401 1.54 12.81 -8.00
C GLY A 401 2.71 12.39 -8.87
N VAL A 402 2.44 12.24 -10.16
CA VAL A 402 3.45 11.84 -11.15
C VAL A 402 3.42 12.73 -12.39
N ALA A 403 4.59 12.90 -13.00
CA ALA A 403 4.71 13.27 -14.40
C ALA A 403 5.33 12.08 -15.17
N VAL A 404 4.92 11.85 -16.41
CA VAL A 404 5.37 10.69 -17.21
C VAL A 404 6.17 11.18 -18.42
N GLY A 405 7.30 10.52 -18.70
CA GLY A 405 8.21 10.85 -19.79
C GLY A 405 7.58 10.65 -21.17
N THR A 406 8.02 11.44 -22.14
CA THR A 406 7.40 11.50 -23.48
C THR A 406 7.55 10.21 -24.31
N GLU A 407 8.48 9.33 -23.92
CA GLU A 407 8.64 8.00 -24.53
C GLU A 407 7.49 7.04 -24.19
N THR A 408 6.71 7.35 -23.15
CA THR A 408 5.61 6.51 -22.69
C THR A 408 4.28 7.05 -23.21
N ARG A 409 3.47 6.19 -23.81
CA ARG A 409 2.11 6.55 -24.24
C ARG A 409 1.17 6.54 -23.03
N VAL A 410 0.53 7.68 -22.77
CA VAL A 410 -0.43 7.85 -21.66
C VAL A 410 -1.83 8.03 -22.21
N VAL A 411 -2.79 7.31 -21.63
CA VAL A 411 -4.22 7.42 -21.92
C VAL A 411 -4.81 8.58 -21.12
N VAL A 412 -5.37 9.57 -21.82
CA VAL A 412 -5.97 10.76 -21.18
C VAL A 412 -7.49 10.66 -21.15
N THR A 413 -8.07 10.06 -22.18
CA THR A 413 -9.49 9.68 -22.24
C THR A 413 -9.62 8.33 -22.96
N ALA A 414 -10.80 7.71 -22.94
CA ALA A 414 -11.03 6.41 -23.58
C ALA A 414 -10.57 6.34 -25.06
N ASN A 415 -10.57 7.47 -25.77
CA ASN A 415 -10.21 7.56 -27.19
C ASN A 415 -8.99 8.45 -27.47
N GLN A 416 -8.30 8.95 -26.45
CA GLN A 416 -7.17 9.86 -26.64
C GLN A 416 -5.95 9.42 -25.82
N THR A 417 -4.80 9.48 -26.49
CA THR A 417 -3.50 9.25 -25.87
C THR A 417 -2.57 10.42 -26.16
N THR A 418 -1.57 10.59 -25.32
CA THR A 418 -0.49 11.56 -25.51
C THR A 418 0.87 10.93 -25.22
N ALA A 419 1.93 11.57 -25.71
CA ALA A 419 3.30 11.23 -25.40
C ALA A 419 3.66 11.84 -24.04
N GLY A 420 3.83 10.99 -23.02
CA GLY A 420 4.05 11.36 -21.63
C GLY A 420 2.82 11.92 -20.94
N TYR A 421 3.01 12.48 -19.76
CA TYR A 421 1.96 13.16 -18.99
C TYR A 421 2.56 14.32 -18.20
N VAL A 422 1.90 15.47 -18.30
CA VAL A 422 2.27 16.68 -17.58
C VAL A 422 1.23 16.90 -16.50
N SER A 423 1.67 16.92 -15.26
CA SER A 423 0.79 17.20 -14.13
C SER A 423 0.58 18.71 -14.04
N VAL A 424 -0.65 19.16 -14.28
CA VAL A 424 -1.04 20.57 -14.15
C VAL A 424 -1.70 20.75 -12.80
N LEU A 425 -1.12 21.62 -11.97
CA LEU A 425 -1.55 21.88 -10.61
C LEU A 425 -2.10 23.31 -10.50
N LEU A 426 -3.24 23.42 -9.85
CA LEU A 426 -3.88 24.66 -9.47
C LEU A 426 -3.65 24.88 -7.97
N ILE A 427 -3.03 26.00 -7.62
CA ILE A 427 -2.86 26.42 -6.24
C ILE A 427 -3.91 27.50 -5.96
N ASP A 428 -4.78 27.23 -4.99
CA ASP A 428 -5.81 28.17 -4.53
C ASP A 428 -5.88 28.23 -3.00
N VAL A 429 -6.82 29.04 -2.48
CA VAL A 429 -6.98 29.26 -1.05
C VAL A 429 -8.36 28.76 -0.59
N ASP A 430 -8.37 27.94 0.45
CA ASP A 430 -9.56 27.65 1.22
C ASP A 430 -9.87 28.82 2.15
N ARG A 431 -10.78 29.69 1.70
CA ARG A 431 -11.23 30.87 2.44
C ARG A 431 -11.74 30.54 3.85
N SER A 432 -12.33 29.35 4.07
CA SER A 432 -12.89 28.96 5.38
C SER A 432 -11.80 28.76 6.43
N ARG A 433 -10.58 28.44 6.00
CA ARG A 433 -9.39 28.23 6.85
C ARG A 433 -8.42 29.40 6.79
N GLN A 434 -8.60 30.32 5.85
CA GLN A 434 -7.74 31.49 5.66
C GLN A 434 -7.88 32.48 6.82
N PRO A 435 -6.77 32.93 7.44
CA PRO A 435 -6.77 34.02 8.41
C PRO A 435 -7.36 35.32 7.84
N GLU A 436 -7.87 36.18 8.72
CA GLU A 436 -8.36 37.51 8.32
C GLU A 436 -7.24 38.40 7.75
N GLY A 437 -7.60 39.25 6.79
CA GLY A 437 -6.66 40.18 6.15
C GLY A 437 -5.70 39.50 5.17
N VAL A 438 -4.40 39.71 5.37
CA VAL A 438 -3.33 39.18 4.51
C VAL A 438 -2.59 38.06 5.23
N ALA A 439 -2.51 36.90 4.60
CA ALA A 439 -1.77 35.74 5.10
C ALA A 439 -0.69 35.33 4.11
N THR A 440 0.46 34.85 4.60
CA THR A 440 1.54 34.33 3.77
C THR A 440 1.75 32.85 4.04
N GLY A 441 2.08 32.09 3.00
CA GLY A 441 2.51 30.71 3.11
C GLY A 441 3.30 30.29 1.88
N ALA A 442 3.60 29.00 1.76
CA ALA A 442 4.36 28.46 0.65
C ALA A 442 3.84 27.08 0.24
N VAL A 443 4.02 26.77 -1.04
CA VAL A 443 3.87 25.43 -1.61
C VAL A 443 5.23 24.93 -2.05
N TRP A 444 5.54 23.68 -1.72
CA TRP A 444 6.70 22.97 -2.25
C TRP A 444 6.26 21.84 -3.16
N ILE A 445 6.89 21.73 -4.33
CA ILE A 445 6.78 20.59 -5.22
C ILE A 445 8.15 19.94 -5.28
N GLU A 446 8.25 18.70 -4.80
CA GLU A 446 9.51 18.05 -4.51
C GLU A 446 9.67 16.79 -5.33
N PRO A 447 10.70 16.69 -6.20
CA PRO A 447 11.01 15.43 -6.86
C PRO A 447 11.45 14.39 -5.82
N LEU A 448 10.92 13.18 -5.94
CA LEU A 448 11.18 12.10 -4.99
C LEU A 448 12.22 11.09 -5.51
N PHE A 449 12.37 10.96 -6.82
CA PHE A 449 13.31 10.05 -7.46
C PHE A 449 13.86 10.63 -8.77
N GLY A 450 15.07 10.21 -9.15
CA GLY A 450 15.78 10.71 -10.33
C GLY A 450 16.43 12.08 -10.11
N GLN A 451 16.35 12.94 -11.12
CA GLN A 451 16.93 14.28 -11.10
C GLN A 451 15.86 15.38 -11.03
N GLY A 452 16.26 16.58 -10.61
CA GLY A 452 15.38 17.73 -10.45
C GLY A 452 15.75 18.51 -9.18
N ALA A 453 15.10 19.66 -8.98
CA ALA A 453 15.25 20.45 -7.76
C ALA A 453 13.86 20.73 -7.15
N PRO A 454 13.75 20.78 -5.82
CA PRO A 454 12.53 21.25 -5.17
C PRO A 454 12.15 22.65 -5.66
N ALA A 455 10.90 22.83 -6.05
CA ALA A 455 10.34 24.14 -6.36
C ALA A 455 9.59 24.68 -5.15
N ARG A 456 9.70 25.99 -4.91
CA ARG A 456 8.94 26.71 -3.88
C ARG A 456 8.17 27.84 -4.54
N ILE A 457 6.88 27.93 -4.20
CA ILE A 457 5.99 29.01 -4.63
C ILE A 457 5.50 29.73 -3.38
N ASP A 458 5.87 30.99 -3.21
CA ASP A 458 5.40 31.83 -2.10
C ASP A 458 3.99 32.36 -2.39
N ILE A 459 3.07 32.16 -1.46
CA ILE A 459 1.65 32.51 -1.60
C ILE A 459 1.33 33.64 -0.63
N THR A 460 0.85 34.77 -1.16
CA THR A 460 0.22 35.84 -0.39
C THR A 460 -1.29 35.78 -0.62
N ALA A 461 -2.06 35.36 0.37
CA ALA A 461 -3.50 35.27 0.29
C ALA A 461 -4.14 36.52 0.91
N VAL A 462 -5.00 37.21 0.14
CA VAL A 462 -5.72 38.40 0.57
C VAL A 462 -7.21 38.06 0.70
N LYS A 463 -7.74 38.11 1.92
CA LYS A 463 -9.16 37.86 2.18
C LYS A 463 -9.94 39.13 1.89
N SER A 464 -10.58 39.22 0.72
CA SER A 464 -11.40 40.39 0.38
C SER A 464 -12.72 40.34 1.18
N GLY A 465 -13.06 41.45 1.86
CA GLY A 465 -14.28 41.72 2.66
C GLY A 465 -14.64 40.63 3.69
N ASP A 466 -14.46 40.83 4.99
CA ASP A 466 -15.37 41.62 5.83
C ASP A 466 -14.72 42.92 6.33
N ALA A 467 -14.70 43.97 5.51
CA ALA A 467 -14.24 45.28 5.95
C ALA A 467 -15.42 46.15 6.37
N SER A 468 -15.83 46.05 7.64
CA SER A 468 -16.09 47.27 8.38
C SER A 468 -14.72 47.93 8.66
N SER A 469 -14.32 48.82 7.74
CA SER A 469 -13.35 49.90 7.96
C SER A 469 -11.99 49.56 8.59
N GLN A 470 -11.08 48.89 7.89
CA GLN A 470 -9.65 49.03 8.21
C GLN A 470 -8.86 49.50 6.98
N ARG A 471 -8.34 50.73 7.09
CA ARG A 471 -7.41 51.34 6.14
C ARG A 471 -6.12 50.51 6.12
N ILE A 472 -5.81 49.92 4.98
CA ILE A 472 -4.52 49.28 4.74
C ILE A 472 -3.45 50.38 4.69
N VAL A 473 -2.49 50.34 5.61
CA VAL A 473 -1.23 51.09 5.52
C VAL A 473 -0.24 50.21 4.77
N ILE A 474 0.14 50.61 3.56
CA ILE A 474 1.24 49.99 2.80
C ILE A 474 2.55 50.65 3.29
N PRO A 475 3.49 49.92 3.90
CA PRO A 475 4.80 50.48 4.24
C PRO A 475 5.56 50.79 2.95
N GLY A 476 5.96 52.05 2.75
CA GLY A 476 6.84 52.47 1.65
C GLY A 476 6.26 53.44 0.62
N LEU A 477 5.03 53.95 0.82
CA LEU A 477 4.49 55.05 -0.01
C LEU A 477 4.13 56.26 0.88
N ALA A 478 5.15 56.99 1.31
CA ALA A 478 5.00 58.37 1.74
C ALA A 478 6.25 59.17 1.38
N ARG A 479 6.07 59.99 0.32
CA ARG A 479 6.97 60.95 -0.35
C ARG A 479 7.94 60.40 -1.38
#